data_AF-A0A846PHZ0-F1
#
_entry.id   AF-A0A846PHZ0-F1
#
_cell.length_a   1.000
_cell.length_b   1.000
_cell.length_c   1.000
_cell.angle_alpha   90.00
_cell.angle_beta   90.00
_cell.angle_gamma   90.00
#
_symmetry.space_group_name_H-M   'P 1'
#
loop_
_entity.id
_entity.type
_entity.pdbx_description
1 polymer ?
#
loop_
_entity_poly.entity_id
_entity_poly.type
_entity_poly.pdbx_seq_one_letter_code
_entity_poly.pdbx_strand_id
1 'polypeptide(L)'
;MKTELDATPIQTAEEDTGLVEMLTRTKELCQYCRPGTPIKCATDCNIWRLRNQLSRLHRRIDNLDFIKDLFNALKNKRRLRIIEILSNGRYTVEMLQQRLKETGYHHSQLTIRDEYVDPLVNVGIVQNNGRKYNLTLLGHRLNELTDDLDIIEERLPPHSECYEEKTITILFERQKTYDELESSIEAESLSRVLSRLRESNLIKEDRNRRYMFYYQTKRDPDKERLSPTEERVYMNIPEEGISARKLAEKTVISLRRTYKYLRRLRGKKLVFKRKNLKKYTLTEEGKRIAKLLLNIRELILQFKKASKQFLAESSQKEKQNSVSDSSLDRDKRSQILVRAKL
;
A
#
# COMPACT_ATOMS: atom_id res chain seq x y z
N MET A 1 -33.00 11.99 18.87
CA MET A 1 -31.70 12.37 19.44
C MET A 1 -30.63 11.67 18.62
N LYS A 2 -29.68 12.45 18.08
CA LYS A 2 -28.60 11.99 17.21
C LYS A 2 -27.59 11.22 18.06
N THR A 3 -27.24 10.01 17.64
CA THR A 3 -26.08 9.29 18.19
C THR A 3 -24.97 9.47 17.16
N GLU A 4 -24.00 10.32 17.51
CA GLU A 4 -22.83 10.59 16.71
C GLU A 4 -21.89 9.38 16.74
N LEU A 5 -21.43 9.00 15.54
CA LEU A 5 -20.40 8.02 15.29
C LEU A 5 -19.04 8.69 15.48
N ASP A 6 -18.41 8.44 16.62
CA ASP A 6 -16.99 8.74 16.80
C ASP A 6 -16.14 7.68 16.08
N ALA A 7 -15.58 8.07 14.95
CA ALA A 7 -14.47 7.37 14.32
C ALA A 7 -13.18 7.82 14.99
N THR A 8 -12.66 7.00 15.90
CA THR A 8 -11.29 7.16 16.42
C THR A 8 -10.28 6.60 15.42
N PRO A 9 -9.23 7.35 15.04
CA PRO A 9 -8.07 6.79 14.37
C PRO A 9 -7.18 6.14 15.43
N ILE A 10 -7.12 4.82 15.44
CA ILE A 10 -6.41 4.01 16.44
C ILE A 10 -5.06 3.56 15.86
N GLN A 11 -3.98 3.94 16.57
CA GLN A 11 -2.66 3.29 16.65
C GLN A 11 -1.73 3.28 15.43
N THR A 12 -1.21 4.44 15.03
CA THR A 12 -0.03 4.53 14.13
C THR A 12 1.17 5.26 14.75
N ALA A 13 0.97 6.03 15.83
CA ALA A 13 2.05 6.82 16.43
C ALA A 13 3.00 6.03 17.36
N GLU A 14 2.55 4.94 17.98
CA GLU A 14 3.37 4.20 18.96
C GLU A 14 4.47 3.35 18.29
N GLU A 15 4.21 2.79 17.10
CA GLU A 15 5.21 1.98 16.37
C GLU A 15 6.25 2.84 15.63
N ASP A 16 5.86 4.00 15.11
CA ASP A 16 6.75 5.01 14.48
C ASP A 16 7.88 5.41 15.45
N THR A 17 7.56 5.50 16.74
CA THR A 17 8.50 5.87 17.80
C THR A 17 9.47 4.72 18.11
N GLY A 18 9.00 3.47 18.07
CA GLY A 18 9.79 2.30 18.46
C GLY A 18 10.99 2.00 17.54
N LEU A 19 10.83 2.12 16.22
CA LEU A 19 11.95 1.85 15.29
C LEU A 19 13.00 2.96 15.32
N VAL A 20 12.56 4.22 15.40
CA VAL A 20 13.47 5.38 15.52
C VAL A 20 14.21 5.34 16.86
N GLU A 21 13.51 5.12 17.97
CA GLU A 21 14.10 5.04 19.30
C GLU A 21 15.09 3.87 19.42
N MET A 22 14.75 2.71 18.87
CA MET A 22 15.66 1.56 18.82
C MET A 22 16.95 1.90 18.05
N LEU A 23 16.85 2.62 16.93
CA LEU A 23 18.02 3.05 16.17
C LEU A 23 18.84 4.12 16.89
N THR A 24 18.20 5.08 17.54
CA THR A 24 18.86 6.11 18.36
C THR A 24 19.65 5.47 19.50
N ARG A 25 19.03 4.58 20.27
CA ARG A 25 19.69 3.84 21.35
C ARG A 25 20.85 2.98 20.84
N THR A 26 20.66 2.30 19.71
CA THR A 26 21.71 1.51 19.06
C THR A 26 22.89 2.40 18.65
N LYS A 27 22.63 3.61 18.17
CA LYS A 27 23.67 4.58 17.81
C LYS A 27 24.43 5.10 19.02
N GLU A 28 23.75 5.41 20.12
CA GLU A 28 24.39 5.83 21.37
C GLU A 28 25.38 4.76 21.86
N LEU A 29 24.95 3.49 21.89
CA LEU A 29 25.82 2.36 22.22
C LEU A 29 27.04 2.28 21.28
N CYS A 30 26.87 2.60 20.00
CA CYS A 30 27.98 2.63 19.04
C CYS A 30 29.02 3.72 19.34
N GLN A 31 28.61 4.86 19.88
CA GLN A 31 29.53 5.98 20.18
C GLN A 31 30.53 5.59 21.28
N TYR A 32 30.14 4.69 22.17
CA TYR A 32 30.99 4.16 23.22
C TYR A 32 31.77 2.90 22.78
N CYS A 33 31.54 2.40 21.57
CA CYS A 33 32.24 1.24 21.05
C CYS A 33 33.70 1.60 20.71
N ARG A 34 34.64 0.87 21.29
CA ARG A 34 36.08 0.98 20.98
C ARG A 34 36.56 -0.29 20.29
N PRO A 35 36.28 -0.46 18.98
CA PRO A 35 36.74 -1.64 18.27
C PRO A 35 38.26 -1.62 18.18
N GLY A 36 38.91 -2.75 18.43
CA GLY A 36 40.38 -2.84 18.36
C GLY A 36 40.95 -2.49 16.98
N THR A 37 40.15 -2.62 15.91
CA THR A 37 40.44 -2.11 14.56
C THR A 37 39.14 -1.74 13.82
N PRO A 38 39.19 -0.86 12.81
CA PRO A 38 38.03 -0.59 11.94
C PRO A 38 37.48 -1.85 11.24
N ILE A 39 38.36 -2.79 10.89
CA ILE A 39 37.98 -4.06 10.25
C ILE A 39 37.11 -4.91 11.19
N LYS A 40 37.44 -4.98 12.50
CA LYS A 40 36.61 -5.68 13.49
C LYS A 40 35.23 -5.03 13.61
N CYS A 41 35.14 -3.69 13.54
CA CYS A 41 33.85 -3.01 13.52
C CYS A 41 33.03 -3.39 12.27
N ALA A 42 33.65 -3.41 11.10
CA ALA A 42 32.96 -3.77 9.86
C ALA A 42 32.50 -5.24 9.79
N THR A 43 33.25 -6.15 10.42
CA THR A 43 32.98 -7.60 10.34
C THR A 43 32.08 -8.10 11.46
N ASP A 44 32.27 -7.62 12.69
CA ASP A 44 31.64 -8.19 13.90
C ASP A 44 30.62 -7.27 14.57
N CYS A 45 30.55 -5.98 14.20
CA CYS A 45 29.62 -5.05 14.85
C CYS A 45 28.20 -5.15 14.27
N ASN A 46 27.24 -5.57 15.11
CA ASN A 46 25.81 -5.59 14.75
C ASN A 46 25.29 -4.20 14.36
N ILE A 47 25.81 -3.14 14.98
CA ILE A 47 25.38 -1.75 14.72
C ILE A 47 25.84 -1.31 13.33
N TRP A 48 27.10 -1.61 12.97
CA TRP A 48 27.61 -1.34 11.64
C TRP A 48 26.84 -2.13 10.58
N ARG A 49 26.52 -3.41 10.85
CA ARG A 49 25.70 -4.23 9.96
C ARG A 49 24.32 -3.62 9.74
N LEU A 50 23.65 -3.19 10.83
CA LEU A 50 22.33 -2.54 10.76
C LEU A 50 22.39 -1.22 9.99
N ARG A 51 23.40 -0.38 10.23
CA ARG A 51 23.62 0.86 9.47
C ARG A 51 23.72 0.59 7.98
N ASN A 52 24.48 -0.43 7.59
CA ASN A 52 24.64 -0.78 6.19
C ASN A 52 23.38 -1.36 5.56
N GLN A 53 22.62 -2.16 6.31
CA GLN A 53 21.30 -2.62 5.87
C GLN A 53 20.38 -1.43 5.59
N LEU A 54 20.28 -0.47 6.53
CA LEU A 54 19.45 0.72 6.38
C LEU A 54 19.91 1.62 5.24
N SER A 55 21.22 1.85 5.07
CA SER A 55 21.76 2.60 3.92
C SER A 55 21.38 1.97 2.59
N ARG A 56 21.51 0.65 2.46
CA ARG A 56 21.15 -0.08 1.22
C ARG A 56 19.65 -0.03 0.99
N LEU A 57 18.86 -0.21 2.04
CA LEU A 57 17.40 -0.15 1.97
C LEU A 57 16.93 1.25 1.58
N HIS A 58 17.50 2.31 2.16
CA HIS A 58 17.15 3.69 1.85
C HIS A 58 17.30 3.99 0.35
N ARG A 59 18.45 3.60 -0.24
CA ARG A 59 18.70 3.75 -1.68
C ARG A 59 17.68 3.00 -2.54
N ARG A 60 17.19 1.86 -2.06
CA ARG A 60 16.18 1.06 -2.78
C ARG A 60 14.79 1.68 -2.66
N ILE A 61 14.40 2.14 -1.47
CA ILE A 61 13.11 2.79 -1.22
C ILE A 61 12.93 4.07 -2.05
N ASP A 62 14.02 4.75 -2.39
CA ASP A 62 13.99 5.94 -3.25
C ASP A 62 13.77 5.62 -4.74
N ASN A 63 13.81 4.33 -5.15
CA ASN A 63 13.40 3.92 -6.48
C ASN A 63 11.86 4.04 -6.62
N LEU A 64 11.39 4.68 -7.69
CA LEU A 64 9.97 4.86 -8.00
C LEU A 64 9.22 3.52 -8.09
N ASP A 65 9.89 2.47 -8.57
CA ASP A 65 9.31 1.13 -8.74
C ASP A 65 9.41 0.25 -7.49
N PHE A 66 10.02 0.74 -6.39
CA PHE A 66 10.29 -0.09 -5.21
C PHE A 66 9.03 -0.77 -4.65
N ILE A 67 7.93 -0.04 -4.51
CA ILE A 67 6.67 -0.59 -3.98
C ILE A 67 6.10 -1.66 -4.91
N LYS A 68 6.23 -1.47 -6.23
CA LYS A 68 5.81 -2.45 -7.23
C LYS A 68 6.63 -3.73 -7.10
N ASP A 69 7.94 -3.60 -7.06
CA ASP A 69 8.85 -4.73 -6.93
C ASP A 69 8.63 -5.47 -5.61
N LEU A 70 8.41 -4.74 -4.52
CA LEU A 70 8.10 -5.29 -3.21
C LEU A 70 6.81 -6.12 -3.25
N PHE A 71 5.71 -5.58 -3.76
CA PHE A 71 4.45 -6.34 -3.85
C PHE A 71 4.59 -7.54 -4.78
N ASN A 72 5.29 -7.40 -5.91
CA ASN A 72 5.56 -8.53 -6.80
C ASN A 72 6.44 -9.61 -6.15
N ALA A 73 7.36 -9.22 -5.26
CA ALA A 73 8.14 -10.16 -4.46
C ALA A 73 7.26 -10.91 -3.45
N LEU A 74 6.32 -10.22 -2.80
CA LEU A 74 5.42 -10.79 -1.78
C LEU A 74 4.28 -11.64 -2.38
N LYS A 75 3.84 -11.38 -3.61
CA LYS A 75 2.78 -12.16 -4.30
C LYS A 75 3.17 -13.60 -4.68
N ASN A 76 4.40 -14.03 -4.38
CA ASN A 76 4.87 -15.37 -4.73
C ASN A 76 4.96 -16.26 -3.48
N LYS A 77 4.13 -17.30 -3.43
CA LYS A 77 4.07 -18.26 -2.32
C LYS A 77 5.41 -18.87 -1.94
N ARG A 78 6.24 -19.21 -2.92
CA ARG A 78 7.56 -19.80 -2.67
C ARG A 78 8.49 -18.79 -2.00
N ARG A 79 8.37 -17.51 -2.37
CA ARG A 79 9.14 -16.43 -1.74
C ARG A 79 8.69 -16.20 -0.31
N LEU A 80 7.38 -16.16 -0.04
CA LEU A 80 6.85 -16.09 1.34
C LEU A 80 7.36 -17.26 2.19
N ARG A 81 7.31 -18.49 1.67
CA ARG A 81 7.85 -19.65 2.39
C ARG A 81 9.36 -19.55 2.66
N ILE A 82 10.13 -18.96 1.75
CA ILE A 82 11.55 -18.69 1.99
C ILE A 82 11.73 -17.65 3.11
N ILE A 83 10.90 -16.61 3.17
CA ILE A 83 10.95 -15.63 4.27
C ILE A 83 10.72 -16.34 5.61
N GLU A 84 9.71 -17.21 5.70
CA GLU A 84 9.44 -18.02 6.90
C GLU A 84 10.61 -18.95 7.27
N ILE A 85 11.24 -19.60 6.31
CA ILE A 85 12.42 -20.44 6.58
C ILE A 85 13.57 -19.59 7.12
N LEU A 86 13.83 -18.43 6.49
CA LEU A 86 14.90 -17.51 6.85
C LEU A 86 14.66 -16.77 8.17
N SER A 87 13.42 -16.69 8.67
CA SER A 87 13.13 -16.15 10.00
C SER A 87 13.78 -16.97 11.12
N ASN A 88 14.02 -18.26 10.86
CA ASN A 88 14.62 -19.22 11.79
C ASN A 88 16.16 -19.26 11.75
N GLY A 89 16.83 -18.51 10.86
CA GLY A 89 18.29 -18.50 10.82
C GLY A 89 18.92 -18.16 9.47
N ARG A 90 20.16 -18.65 9.26
CA ARG A 90 20.94 -18.39 8.04
C ARG A 90 21.09 -19.67 7.21
N TYR A 91 20.77 -19.59 5.93
CA TYR A 91 20.68 -20.77 5.06
C TYR A 91 21.46 -20.57 3.77
N THR A 92 22.10 -21.63 3.28
CA THR A 92 22.61 -21.65 1.90
C THR A 92 21.48 -22.04 0.94
N VAL A 93 21.70 -21.92 -0.37
CA VAL A 93 20.68 -22.32 -1.37
C VAL A 93 20.40 -23.83 -1.31
N GLU A 94 21.42 -24.64 -1.03
CA GLU A 94 21.29 -26.09 -0.84
C GLU A 94 20.35 -26.40 0.34
N MET A 95 20.53 -25.70 1.47
CA MET A 95 19.67 -25.87 2.65
C MET A 95 18.24 -25.38 2.39
N LEU A 96 18.09 -24.23 1.71
CA LEU A 96 16.77 -23.72 1.31
C LEU A 96 16.05 -24.71 0.38
N GLN A 97 16.77 -25.30 -0.57
CA GLN A 97 16.21 -26.33 -1.45
C GLN A 97 15.71 -27.54 -0.67
N GLN A 98 16.47 -28.00 0.32
CA GLN A 98 16.05 -29.13 1.16
C GLN A 98 14.78 -28.80 1.97
N ARG A 99 14.74 -27.63 2.60
CA ARG A 99 13.55 -27.17 3.35
C ARG A 99 12.32 -26.97 2.46
N LEU A 100 12.50 -26.47 1.24
CA LEU A 100 11.42 -26.31 0.28
C LEU A 100 10.89 -27.67 -0.22
N LYS A 101 11.76 -28.67 -0.39
CA LYS A 101 11.35 -30.04 -0.72
C LYS A 101 10.49 -30.67 0.38
N GLU A 102 10.81 -30.42 1.65
CA GLU A 102 10.00 -30.88 2.81
C GLU A 102 8.55 -30.36 2.75
N THR A 103 8.32 -29.23 2.08
CA THR A 103 7.00 -28.63 1.86
C THR A 103 6.42 -28.88 0.47
N GLY A 104 6.98 -29.81 -0.30
CA GLY A 104 6.49 -30.19 -1.64
C GLY A 104 7.00 -29.34 -2.82
N TYR A 105 7.96 -28.45 -2.62
CA TYR A 105 8.55 -27.64 -3.70
C TYR A 105 9.87 -28.26 -4.20
N HIS A 106 9.83 -28.83 -5.42
CA HIS A 106 10.98 -29.48 -6.05
C HIS A 106 11.55 -28.61 -7.17
N HIS A 107 12.43 -27.68 -6.82
CA HIS A 107 13.09 -26.78 -7.78
C HIS A 107 14.60 -26.91 -7.75
N SER A 108 15.24 -26.56 -8.87
CA SER A 108 16.71 -26.50 -8.96
C SER A 108 17.25 -25.38 -8.07
N GLN A 109 18.51 -25.47 -7.66
CA GLN A 109 19.16 -24.42 -6.89
C GLN A 109 19.25 -23.10 -7.67
N LEU A 110 19.42 -23.19 -8.99
CA LEU A 110 19.43 -22.03 -9.89
C LEU A 110 18.08 -21.33 -9.86
N THR A 111 16.97 -22.07 -10.02
CA THR A 111 15.61 -21.52 -9.92
C THR A 111 15.36 -20.90 -8.55
N ILE A 112 15.77 -21.55 -7.47
CA ILE A 112 15.58 -21.01 -6.12
C ILE A 112 16.33 -19.69 -5.95
N ARG A 113 17.56 -19.62 -6.45
CA ARG A 113 18.37 -18.40 -6.41
C ARG A 113 17.72 -17.30 -7.24
N ASP A 114 17.55 -17.53 -8.53
CA ASP A 114 17.26 -16.48 -9.50
C ASP A 114 15.78 -16.05 -9.44
N GLU A 115 14.85 -17.00 -9.25
CA GLU A 115 13.41 -16.71 -9.29
C GLU A 115 12.83 -16.39 -7.91
N TYR A 116 13.44 -16.87 -6.82
CA TYR A 116 12.87 -16.72 -5.48
C TYR A 116 13.70 -15.85 -4.55
N VAL A 117 15.00 -16.14 -4.41
CA VAL A 117 15.86 -15.44 -3.45
C VAL A 117 16.26 -14.06 -3.97
N ASP A 118 16.71 -13.95 -5.22
CA ASP A 118 17.21 -12.70 -5.79
C ASP A 118 16.15 -11.58 -5.81
N PRO A 119 14.88 -11.84 -6.15
CA PRO A 119 13.82 -10.84 -6.01
C PRO A 119 13.67 -10.33 -4.58
N LEU A 120 13.74 -11.20 -3.57
CA LEU A 120 13.70 -10.82 -2.16
C LEU A 120 14.94 -10.01 -1.73
N VAL A 121 16.10 -10.36 -2.29
CA VAL A 121 17.36 -9.62 -2.07
C VAL A 121 17.30 -8.24 -2.70
N ASN A 122 16.70 -8.11 -3.89
CA ASN A 122 16.57 -6.86 -4.63
C ASN A 122 15.71 -5.84 -3.88
N VAL A 123 14.58 -6.29 -3.31
CA VAL A 123 13.70 -5.43 -2.50
C VAL A 123 14.18 -5.28 -1.04
N GLY A 124 15.24 -5.98 -0.65
CA GLY A 124 15.86 -5.83 0.68
C GLY A 124 15.14 -6.51 1.83
N ILE A 125 14.31 -7.50 1.54
CA ILE A 125 13.75 -8.42 2.53
C ILE A 125 14.83 -9.41 3.00
N VAL A 126 15.64 -9.89 2.07
CA VAL A 126 16.73 -10.84 2.31
C VAL A 126 18.07 -10.15 2.06
N GLN A 127 19.11 -10.54 2.79
CA GLN A 127 20.49 -10.19 2.44
C GLN A 127 21.35 -11.42 2.17
N ASN A 128 22.33 -11.24 1.29
CA ASN A 128 23.39 -12.19 1.06
C ASN A 128 24.62 -11.86 1.93
N ASN A 129 25.03 -12.82 2.75
CA ASN A 129 26.27 -12.82 3.55
C ASN A 129 27.26 -13.85 2.99
N GLY A 130 27.67 -13.69 1.73
CA GLY A 130 28.57 -14.60 1.03
C GLY A 130 27.83 -15.79 0.41
N ARG A 131 27.84 -16.94 1.10
CA ARG A 131 27.14 -18.16 0.65
C ARG A 131 25.82 -18.41 1.37
N LYS A 132 25.50 -17.59 2.38
CA LYS A 132 24.33 -17.74 3.23
C LYS A 132 23.42 -16.53 3.12
N TYR A 133 22.12 -16.78 3.16
CA TYR A 133 21.06 -15.79 3.17
C TYR A 133 20.42 -15.71 4.54
N ASN A 134 19.93 -14.53 4.90
CA ASN A 134 19.13 -14.30 6.11
C ASN A 134 18.21 -13.10 5.90
N LEU A 135 17.17 -13.00 6.73
CA LEU A 135 16.29 -11.83 6.73
C LEU A 135 17.04 -10.57 7.17
N THR A 136 16.67 -9.44 6.56
CA THR A 136 17.00 -8.10 7.04
C THR A 136 16.01 -7.70 8.15
N LEU A 137 16.25 -6.56 8.80
CA LEU A 137 15.29 -6.00 9.75
C LEU A 137 13.91 -5.76 9.10
N LEU A 138 13.89 -5.25 7.86
CA LEU A 138 12.64 -5.10 7.10
C LEU A 138 11.99 -6.46 6.84
N GLY A 139 12.77 -7.46 6.44
CA GLY A 139 12.27 -8.81 6.21
C GLY A 139 11.63 -9.42 7.45
N HIS A 140 12.22 -9.23 8.64
CA HIS A 140 11.63 -9.66 9.90
C HIS A 140 10.31 -8.93 10.20
N ARG A 141 10.25 -7.60 10.06
CA ARG A 141 9.02 -6.84 10.28
C ARG A 141 7.91 -7.20 9.30
N LEU A 142 8.24 -7.43 8.03
CA LEU A 142 7.26 -7.95 7.06
C LEU A 142 6.83 -9.38 7.40
N ASN A 143 7.74 -10.20 7.93
CA ASN A 143 7.41 -11.53 8.41
C ASN A 143 6.49 -11.51 9.65
N GLU A 144 6.41 -10.41 10.40
CA GLU A 144 5.45 -10.28 11.50
C GLU A 144 4.03 -9.98 10.98
N LEU A 145 3.91 -9.51 9.74
CA LEU A 145 2.63 -9.28 9.06
C LEU A 145 2.13 -10.54 8.29
N THR A 146 2.81 -11.70 8.42
CA THR A 146 2.65 -12.87 7.53
C THR A 146 1.31 -13.57 7.60
N ASP A 147 0.64 -13.55 8.75
CA ASP A 147 -0.62 -14.29 8.90
C ASP A 147 -1.69 -13.83 7.90
N ASP A 148 -1.55 -12.61 7.36
CA ASP A 148 -2.41 -12.05 6.31
C ASP A 148 -1.76 -12.05 4.91
N LEU A 149 -0.46 -12.34 4.76
CA LEU A 149 0.24 -12.28 3.46
C LEU A 149 -0.19 -13.38 2.48
N ASP A 150 -0.61 -14.55 2.98
CA ASP A 150 -1.11 -15.64 2.13
C ASP A 150 -2.34 -15.20 1.30
N ILE A 151 -3.14 -14.28 1.84
CA ILE A 151 -4.33 -13.74 1.17
C ILE A 151 -3.95 -12.92 -0.08
N ILE A 152 -2.78 -12.27 -0.08
CA ILE A 152 -2.30 -11.49 -1.23
C ILE A 152 -2.00 -12.42 -2.41
N GLU A 153 -1.31 -13.53 -2.16
CA GLU A 153 -0.90 -14.48 -3.19
C GLU A 153 -2.09 -15.11 -3.91
N GLU A 154 -3.09 -15.56 -3.15
CA GLU A 154 -4.24 -16.25 -3.72
C GLU A 154 -5.12 -15.34 -4.59
N ARG A 155 -5.11 -14.03 -4.33
CA ARG A 155 -6.14 -13.11 -4.86
C ARG A 155 -5.63 -12.05 -5.81
N LEU A 156 -4.33 -11.74 -5.78
CA LEU A 156 -3.73 -10.70 -6.63
C LEU A 156 -2.78 -11.29 -7.68
N PRO A 157 -2.81 -10.78 -8.92
CA PRO A 157 -1.98 -11.34 -9.98
C PRO A 157 -0.50 -11.08 -9.73
N PRO A 158 0.37 -12.09 -9.87
CA PRO A 158 1.81 -11.90 -9.80
C PRO A 158 2.28 -11.11 -11.03
N HIS A 159 3.40 -10.38 -10.89
CA HIS A 159 4.03 -9.61 -11.97
C HIS A 159 3.11 -8.57 -12.64
N SER A 160 2.30 -7.87 -11.83
CA SER A 160 1.47 -6.77 -12.31
C SER A 160 2.16 -5.41 -12.05
N GLU A 161 1.72 -4.37 -12.76
CA GLU A 161 2.07 -2.96 -12.50
C GLU A 161 1.37 -2.38 -11.26
N CYS A 162 0.95 -3.28 -10.35
CA CYS A 162 0.21 -3.00 -9.14
C CYS A 162 -1.11 -2.23 -9.32
N TYR A 163 -1.78 -2.41 -10.47
CA TYR A 163 -3.06 -1.75 -10.74
C TYR A 163 -4.17 -2.26 -9.82
N GLU A 164 -4.20 -3.55 -9.54
CA GLU A 164 -5.14 -4.17 -8.61
C GLU A 164 -4.97 -3.60 -7.19
N GLU A 165 -3.73 -3.53 -6.71
CA GLU A 165 -3.35 -2.97 -5.40
C GLU A 165 -3.72 -1.49 -5.31
N LYS A 166 -3.38 -0.69 -6.32
CA LYS A 166 -3.77 0.73 -6.39
C LYS A 166 -5.29 0.90 -6.35
N THR A 167 -6.02 0.09 -7.11
CA THR A 167 -7.49 0.12 -7.15
C THR A 167 -8.08 -0.20 -5.78
N ILE A 168 -7.58 -1.24 -5.12
CA ILE A 168 -8.02 -1.64 -3.77
C ILE A 168 -7.76 -0.51 -2.76
N THR A 169 -6.56 0.09 -2.77
CA THR A 169 -6.23 1.21 -1.88
C THR A 169 -7.17 2.40 -2.08
N ILE A 170 -7.45 2.77 -3.34
CA ILE A 170 -8.37 3.88 -3.65
C ILE A 170 -9.80 3.57 -3.19
N LEU A 171 -10.26 2.33 -3.38
CA LEU A 171 -11.61 1.91 -2.97
C LEU A 171 -11.77 1.72 -1.46
N PHE A 172 -10.65 1.63 -0.72
CA PHE A 172 -10.67 1.54 0.73
C PHE A 172 -11.09 2.85 1.39
N GLU A 173 -10.69 3.99 0.82
CA GLU A 173 -11.10 5.30 1.31
C GLU A 173 -12.60 5.56 1.10
N ARG A 174 -13.09 5.25 -0.10
CA ARG A 174 -14.50 5.43 -0.46
C ARG A 174 -14.88 4.63 -1.70
N GLN A 175 -16.18 4.37 -1.83
CA GLN A 175 -16.74 3.87 -3.08
C GLN A 175 -16.50 4.84 -4.23
N LYS A 176 -16.18 4.30 -5.42
CA LYS A 176 -15.89 5.08 -6.63
C LYS A 176 -16.65 4.55 -7.82
N THR A 177 -16.89 5.43 -8.78
CA THR A 177 -17.41 5.10 -10.10
C THR A 177 -16.28 4.69 -11.06
N TYR A 178 -16.64 4.09 -12.19
CA TYR A 178 -15.65 3.73 -13.22
C TYR A 178 -14.85 4.96 -13.67
N ASP A 179 -15.53 6.06 -14.01
CA ASP A 179 -14.91 7.29 -14.51
C ASP A 179 -13.96 7.93 -13.47
N GLU A 180 -14.33 7.87 -12.18
CA GLU A 180 -13.46 8.33 -11.09
C GLU A 180 -12.21 7.46 -10.92
N LEU A 181 -12.34 6.14 -11.08
CA LEU A 181 -11.21 5.21 -11.03
C LEU A 181 -10.31 5.36 -12.25
N GLU A 182 -10.88 5.54 -13.44
CA GLU A 182 -10.16 5.73 -14.70
C GLU A 182 -9.34 7.03 -14.66
N SER A 183 -9.88 8.06 -14.03
CA SER A 183 -9.15 9.32 -13.82
C SER A 183 -8.03 9.21 -12.77
N SER A 184 -8.06 8.20 -11.89
CA SER A 184 -7.09 8.05 -10.80
C SER A 184 -6.00 7.01 -11.10
N ILE A 185 -6.23 6.12 -12.07
CA ILE A 185 -5.37 4.98 -12.36
C ILE A 185 -5.00 5.06 -13.84
N GLU A 186 -3.72 5.29 -14.12
CA GLU A 186 -3.12 5.19 -15.46
C GLU A 186 -3.00 3.73 -15.92
N ALA A 187 -4.12 3.00 -15.95
CA ALA A 187 -4.18 1.64 -16.45
C ALA A 187 -4.78 1.66 -17.86
N GLU A 188 -4.04 1.14 -18.84
CA GLU A 188 -4.54 0.95 -20.21
C GLU A 188 -5.83 0.10 -20.26
N SER A 189 -6.12 -0.67 -19.21
CA SER A 189 -7.32 -1.50 -19.12
C SER A 189 -7.87 -1.62 -17.70
N LEU A 190 -8.41 -0.53 -17.14
CA LEU A 190 -9.14 -0.56 -15.87
C LEU A 190 -10.27 -1.60 -15.85
N SER A 191 -10.94 -1.81 -16.98
CA SER A 191 -11.98 -2.83 -17.13
C SER A 191 -11.48 -4.24 -16.80
N ARG A 192 -10.26 -4.58 -17.24
CA ARG A 192 -9.62 -5.88 -16.95
C ARG A 192 -9.26 -6.00 -15.47
N VAL A 193 -8.72 -4.94 -14.88
CA VAL A 193 -8.40 -4.87 -13.43
C VAL A 193 -9.65 -5.13 -12.61
N LEU A 194 -10.75 -4.42 -12.91
CA LEU A 194 -12.02 -4.59 -12.21
C LEU A 194 -12.63 -5.98 -12.40
N SER A 195 -12.50 -6.59 -13.59
CA SER A 195 -12.98 -7.96 -13.81
C SER A 195 -12.26 -8.96 -12.91
N ARG A 196 -10.92 -8.89 -12.86
CA ARG A 196 -10.09 -9.77 -12.01
C ARG A 196 -10.41 -9.58 -10.53
N LEU A 197 -10.47 -8.34 -10.06
CA LEU A 197 -10.80 -8.05 -8.66
C LEU A 197 -12.18 -8.58 -8.27
N ARG A 198 -13.13 -8.58 -9.20
CA ARG A 198 -14.47 -9.15 -9.00
C ARG A 198 -14.45 -10.68 -9.02
N GLU A 199 -13.69 -11.29 -9.92
CA GLU A 199 -13.48 -12.75 -9.99
C GLU A 199 -12.81 -13.26 -8.71
N SER A 200 -11.84 -12.52 -8.17
CA SER A 200 -11.20 -12.78 -6.87
C SER A 200 -12.05 -12.37 -5.66
N ASN A 201 -13.30 -11.95 -5.85
CA ASN A 201 -14.23 -11.52 -4.79
C ASN A 201 -13.72 -10.39 -3.87
N LEU A 202 -12.82 -9.54 -4.36
CA LEU A 202 -12.25 -8.41 -3.59
C LEU A 202 -13.11 -7.15 -3.70
N ILE A 203 -13.86 -7.03 -4.80
CA ILE A 203 -14.78 -5.91 -5.02
C ILE A 203 -16.17 -6.42 -5.37
N LYS A 204 -17.17 -5.61 -5.03
CA LYS A 204 -18.56 -5.80 -5.47
C LYS A 204 -19.04 -4.55 -6.20
N GLU A 205 -19.74 -4.79 -7.30
CA GLU A 205 -20.52 -3.77 -7.99
C GLU A 205 -21.84 -3.58 -7.26
N ASP A 206 -22.30 -2.33 -7.13
CA ASP A 206 -23.68 -2.10 -6.75
C ASP A 206 -24.60 -2.78 -7.80
N ARG A 207 -25.48 -3.66 -7.31
CA ARG A 207 -26.41 -4.46 -8.14
C ARG A 207 -27.42 -3.57 -8.89
N ASN A 208 -27.46 -2.28 -8.59
CA ASN A 208 -28.05 -1.28 -9.47
C ASN A 208 -27.27 -1.26 -10.80
N ARG A 209 -27.60 -2.20 -11.71
CA ARG A 209 -27.15 -2.18 -13.11
C ARG A 209 -27.31 -0.77 -13.66
N ARG A 210 -26.56 -0.39 -14.71
CA ARG A 210 -26.68 0.90 -15.45
C ARG A 210 -28.13 1.17 -15.87
N TYR A 211 -28.97 1.56 -14.93
CA TYR A 211 -30.37 1.84 -15.11
C TYR A 211 -30.44 3.36 -15.22
N MET A 212 -31.27 3.81 -16.14
CA MET A 212 -31.72 5.19 -16.10
C MET A 212 -32.59 5.32 -14.85
N PHE A 213 -32.13 6.12 -13.90
CA PHE A 213 -32.92 6.55 -12.77
C PHE A 213 -33.69 7.81 -13.16
N TYR A 214 -34.91 7.89 -12.66
CA TYR A 214 -35.80 9.01 -12.85
C TYR A 214 -35.90 9.77 -11.54
N TYR A 215 -35.80 11.09 -11.62
CA TYR A 215 -35.75 12.00 -10.49
C TYR A 215 -36.82 13.08 -10.66
N GLN A 216 -37.43 13.51 -9.57
CA GLN A 216 -38.29 14.68 -9.57
C GLN A 216 -37.46 15.95 -9.79
N THR A 217 -38.05 16.92 -10.47
CA THR A 217 -37.49 18.27 -10.57
C THR A 217 -38.03 19.15 -9.44
N LYS A 218 -37.43 20.31 -9.22
CA LYS A 218 -37.95 21.32 -8.28
C LYS A 218 -39.21 22.05 -8.78
N ARG A 219 -39.83 21.62 -9.88
CA ARG A 219 -41.03 22.26 -10.40
C ARG A 219 -42.24 21.83 -9.61
N ASP A 220 -43.12 22.79 -9.41
CA ASP A 220 -44.41 22.58 -8.76
C ASP A 220 -45.32 21.71 -9.66
N PRO A 221 -45.74 20.51 -9.19
CA PRO A 221 -46.61 19.62 -9.96
C PRO A 221 -48.03 20.17 -10.13
N ASP A 222 -48.51 21.05 -9.24
CA ASP A 222 -49.89 21.55 -9.24
C ASP A 222 -50.17 22.50 -10.42
N LYS A 223 -49.10 23.01 -11.04
CA LYS A 223 -49.18 23.86 -12.23
C LYS A 223 -49.41 23.09 -13.52
N GLU A 224 -49.33 21.75 -13.47
CA GLU A 224 -49.46 20.88 -14.63
C GLU A 224 -50.70 19.99 -14.49
N ARG A 225 -51.49 19.86 -15.57
CA ARG A 225 -52.63 18.94 -15.55
C ARG A 225 -52.13 17.50 -15.66
N LEU A 226 -52.08 16.78 -14.54
CA LEU A 226 -51.70 15.37 -14.48
C LEU A 226 -52.93 14.46 -14.55
N SER A 227 -52.84 13.37 -15.31
CA SER A 227 -53.84 12.30 -15.18
C SER A 227 -53.65 11.56 -13.84
N PRO A 228 -54.69 10.90 -13.29
CA PRO A 228 -54.58 10.17 -12.02
C PRO A 228 -53.44 9.13 -11.99
N THR A 229 -53.12 8.54 -13.14
CA THR A 229 -51.99 7.60 -13.25
C THR A 229 -50.63 8.30 -13.34
N GLU A 230 -50.56 9.48 -13.97
CA GLU A 230 -49.33 10.29 -14.01
C GLU A 230 -48.97 10.81 -12.63
N GLU A 231 -49.96 11.29 -11.89
CA GLU A 231 -49.81 11.73 -10.50
C GLU A 231 -49.32 10.59 -9.60
N ARG A 232 -49.96 9.41 -9.69
CA ARG A 232 -49.50 8.21 -8.97
C ARG A 232 -48.05 7.84 -9.29
N VAL A 233 -47.66 7.91 -10.57
CA VAL A 233 -46.28 7.65 -10.99
C VAL A 233 -45.33 8.71 -10.44
N TYR A 234 -45.71 9.98 -10.48
CA TYR A 234 -44.90 11.10 -9.98
C TYR A 234 -44.65 11.02 -8.47
N MET A 235 -45.70 10.80 -7.67
CA MET A 235 -45.62 10.72 -6.21
C MET A 235 -44.79 9.52 -5.71
N ASN A 236 -44.58 8.51 -6.55
CA ASN A 236 -43.75 7.34 -6.21
C ASN A 236 -42.27 7.49 -6.62
N ILE A 237 -41.86 8.63 -7.19
CA ILE A 237 -40.46 8.93 -7.52
C ILE A 237 -39.81 9.63 -6.32
N PRO A 238 -38.89 9.00 -5.58
CA PRO A 238 -38.18 9.63 -4.48
C PRO A 238 -37.15 10.65 -4.99
N GLU A 239 -36.70 11.55 -4.10
CA GLU A 239 -35.63 12.52 -4.40
C GLU A 239 -34.30 11.84 -4.78
N GLU A 240 -34.00 10.69 -4.15
CA GLU A 240 -32.84 9.84 -4.46
C GLU A 240 -32.90 9.18 -5.86
N GLY A 241 -34.07 9.25 -6.50
CA GLY A 241 -34.37 8.67 -7.79
C GLY A 241 -34.76 7.19 -7.77
N ILE A 242 -35.42 6.73 -8.82
CA ILE A 242 -35.90 5.34 -8.94
C ILE A 242 -35.75 4.80 -10.36
N SER A 243 -35.50 3.49 -10.48
CA SER A 243 -35.50 2.81 -11.79
C SER A 243 -36.93 2.56 -12.28
N ALA A 244 -37.13 2.55 -13.60
CA ALA A 244 -38.44 2.29 -14.18
C ALA A 244 -39.06 0.95 -13.74
N ARG A 245 -38.22 -0.08 -13.49
CA ARG A 245 -38.67 -1.40 -13.03
C ARG A 245 -39.18 -1.36 -11.59
N LYS A 246 -38.40 -0.79 -10.66
CA LYS A 246 -38.84 -0.60 -9.26
C LYS A 246 -40.08 0.30 -9.19
N LEU A 247 -40.16 1.31 -10.05
CA LEU A 247 -41.33 2.19 -10.12
C LEU A 247 -42.58 1.45 -10.62
N ALA A 248 -42.44 0.61 -11.65
CA ALA A 248 -43.53 -0.23 -12.16
C ALA A 248 -44.10 -1.16 -11.09
N GLU A 249 -43.22 -1.79 -10.30
CA GLU A 249 -43.58 -2.64 -9.16
C GLU A 249 -44.33 -1.83 -8.09
N LYS A 250 -43.81 -0.67 -7.67
CA LYS A 250 -44.47 0.20 -6.67
C LYS A 250 -45.83 0.73 -7.11
N THR A 251 -45.97 1.07 -8.39
CA THR A 251 -47.19 1.71 -8.91
C THR A 251 -48.21 0.70 -9.44
N VAL A 252 -47.88 -0.60 -9.39
CA VAL A 252 -48.70 -1.72 -9.85
C VAL A 252 -49.18 -1.51 -11.30
N ILE A 253 -48.27 -1.05 -12.16
CA ILE A 253 -48.50 -0.88 -13.60
C ILE A 253 -47.41 -1.59 -14.41
N SER A 254 -47.74 -1.97 -15.64
CA SER A 254 -46.76 -2.63 -16.50
C SER A 254 -45.59 -1.71 -16.85
N LEU A 255 -44.40 -2.28 -17.00
CA LEU A 255 -43.18 -1.55 -17.34
C LEU A 255 -43.34 -0.66 -18.59
N ARG A 256 -44.07 -1.16 -19.60
CA ARG A 256 -44.39 -0.40 -20.82
C ARG A 256 -45.20 0.87 -20.50
N ARG A 257 -46.20 0.77 -19.62
CA ARG A 257 -47.00 1.93 -19.17
C ARG A 257 -46.16 2.88 -18.32
N THR A 258 -45.30 2.37 -17.45
CA THR A 258 -44.37 3.19 -16.66
C THR A 258 -43.48 4.05 -17.57
N TYR A 259 -42.87 3.47 -18.61
CA TYR A 259 -42.10 4.25 -19.58
C TYR A 259 -42.93 5.30 -20.33
N LYS A 260 -44.18 4.98 -20.69
CA LYS A 260 -45.11 5.93 -21.32
C LYS A 260 -45.34 7.14 -20.42
N TYR A 261 -45.65 6.93 -19.14
CA TYR A 261 -45.90 8.02 -18.19
C TYR A 261 -44.63 8.81 -17.85
N LEU A 262 -43.49 8.12 -17.66
CA LEU A 262 -42.21 8.79 -17.47
C LEU A 262 -41.81 9.67 -18.66
N ARG A 263 -42.13 9.27 -19.90
CA ARG A 263 -41.91 10.11 -21.09
C ARG A 263 -42.79 11.37 -21.06
N ARG A 264 -44.07 11.25 -20.64
CA ARG A 264 -44.99 12.39 -20.51
C ARG A 264 -44.57 13.35 -19.40
N LEU A 265 -44.24 12.83 -18.21
CA LEU A 265 -43.74 13.61 -17.08
C LEU A 265 -42.43 14.34 -17.44
N ARG A 266 -41.57 13.71 -18.25
CA ARG A 266 -40.38 14.37 -18.82
C ARG A 266 -40.74 15.50 -19.80
N GLY A 267 -41.75 15.30 -20.65
CA GLY A 267 -42.27 16.33 -21.55
C GLY A 267 -42.78 17.57 -20.79
N LYS A 268 -43.44 17.35 -19.65
CA LYS A 268 -43.86 18.39 -18.70
C LYS A 268 -42.73 18.95 -17.83
N LYS A 269 -41.49 18.45 -18.01
CA LYS A 269 -40.30 18.82 -17.24
C LYS A 269 -40.45 18.62 -15.72
N LEU A 270 -41.35 17.75 -15.27
CA LEU A 270 -41.51 17.39 -13.85
C LEU A 270 -40.52 16.33 -13.40
N VAL A 271 -40.05 15.51 -14.36
CA VAL A 271 -39.10 14.42 -14.13
C VAL A 271 -37.94 14.58 -15.09
N PHE A 272 -36.73 14.22 -14.66
CA PHE A 272 -35.58 14.05 -15.55
C PHE A 272 -34.98 12.65 -15.38
N LYS A 273 -34.22 12.22 -16.39
CA LYS A 273 -33.50 10.95 -16.35
C LYS A 273 -32.01 11.21 -16.14
N ARG A 274 -31.37 10.42 -15.28
CA ARG A 274 -29.92 10.39 -15.13
C ARG A 274 -29.44 8.95 -15.19
N LYS A 275 -28.31 8.72 -15.85
CA LYS A 275 -27.64 7.41 -15.77
C LYS A 275 -27.04 7.32 -14.37
N ASN A 276 -27.41 6.31 -13.60
CA ASN A 276 -26.69 6.03 -12.36
C ASN A 276 -25.39 5.31 -12.74
N LEU A 277 -24.26 5.85 -12.29
CA LEU A 277 -22.95 5.30 -12.59
C LEU A 277 -22.72 4.08 -11.72
N LYS A 278 -22.10 3.04 -12.30
CA LYS A 278 -21.72 1.85 -11.53
C LYS A 278 -20.73 2.28 -10.45
N LYS A 279 -21.06 2.00 -9.20
CA LYS A 279 -20.16 2.19 -8.06
C LYS A 279 -19.54 0.85 -7.68
N TYR A 280 -18.26 0.89 -7.38
CA TYR A 280 -17.48 -0.23 -6.88
C TYR A 280 -17.21 -0.01 -5.39
N THR A 281 -17.33 -1.09 -4.62
CA THR A 281 -17.06 -1.12 -3.18
C THR A 281 -16.21 -2.33 -2.86
N LEU A 282 -15.35 -2.25 -1.85
CA LEU A 282 -14.63 -3.40 -1.36
C LEU A 282 -15.58 -4.39 -0.66
N THR A 283 -15.27 -5.68 -0.79
CA THR A 283 -15.81 -6.72 0.09
C THR A 283 -15.07 -6.70 1.43
N GLU A 284 -15.50 -7.49 2.42
CA GLU A 284 -14.77 -7.61 3.68
C GLU A 284 -13.35 -8.15 3.48
N GLU A 285 -13.19 -9.07 2.53
CA GLU A 285 -11.88 -9.58 2.12
C GLU A 285 -11.04 -8.52 1.41
N GLY A 286 -11.65 -7.76 0.49
CA GLY A 286 -10.99 -6.62 -0.15
C GLY A 286 -10.51 -5.58 0.86
N LYS A 287 -11.28 -5.33 1.94
CA LYS A 287 -10.87 -4.43 3.04
C LYS A 287 -9.68 -4.99 3.83
N ARG A 288 -9.63 -6.31 4.09
CA ARG A 288 -8.49 -6.94 4.76
C ARG A 288 -7.21 -6.77 3.95
N ILE A 289 -7.26 -7.08 2.65
CA ILE A 289 -6.12 -6.87 1.74
C ILE A 289 -5.74 -5.38 1.69
N ALA A 290 -6.72 -4.47 1.60
CA ALA A 290 -6.43 -3.05 1.60
C ALA A 290 -5.69 -2.58 2.87
N LYS A 291 -6.13 -3.05 4.04
CA LYS A 291 -5.49 -2.76 5.32
C LYS A 291 -4.06 -3.28 5.35
N LEU A 292 -3.83 -4.51 4.90
CA LEU A 292 -2.50 -5.09 4.81
C LEU A 292 -1.58 -4.31 3.86
N LEU A 293 -2.07 -3.92 2.67
CA LEU A 293 -1.30 -3.09 1.73
C LEU A 293 -0.94 -1.72 2.34
N LEU A 294 -1.83 -1.13 3.14
CA LEU A 294 -1.56 0.10 3.86
C LEU A 294 -0.51 -0.10 4.96
N ASN A 295 -0.64 -1.15 5.77
CA ASN A 295 0.34 -1.48 6.82
C ASN A 295 1.74 -1.68 6.23
N ILE A 296 1.86 -2.37 5.10
CA ILE A 296 3.14 -2.55 4.40
C ILE A 296 3.69 -1.18 3.96
N ARG A 297 2.86 -0.32 3.36
CA ARG A 297 3.31 1.03 2.93
C ARG A 297 3.76 1.89 4.11
N GLU A 298 3.02 1.85 5.20
CA GLU A 298 3.35 2.57 6.43
C GLU A 298 4.68 2.09 7.01
N LEU A 299 4.88 0.77 7.08
CA LEU A 299 6.17 0.19 7.48
C LEU A 299 7.31 0.70 6.59
N ILE A 300 7.14 0.72 5.26
CA ILE A 300 8.16 1.26 4.35
C ILE A 300 8.42 2.75 4.63
N LEU A 301 7.38 3.55 4.90
CA LEU A 301 7.55 4.96 5.27
C LEU A 301 8.31 5.12 6.60
N GLN A 302 8.03 4.29 7.60
CA GLN A 302 8.79 4.26 8.86
C GLN A 302 10.26 3.99 8.60
N PHE A 303 10.58 2.93 7.84
CA PHE A 303 11.96 2.62 7.48
C PHE A 303 12.63 3.77 6.71
N LYS A 304 11.90 4.45 5.81
CA LYS A 304 12.41 5.61 5.06
C LYS A 304 12.75 6.79 5.97
N LYS A 305 11.84 7.15 6.88
CA LYS A 305 12.03 8.23 7.85
C LYS A 305 13.22 7.91 8.76
N ALA A 306 13.22 6.72 9.33
CA ALA A 306 14.22 6.28 10.27
C ALA A 306 15.61 6.16 9.63
N SER A 307 15.72 5.63 8.41
CA SER A 307 16.98 5.60 7.68
C SER A 307 17.49 7.01 7.40
N LYS A 308 16.62 7.95 7.01
CA LYS A 308 17.01 9.34 6.75
C LYS A 308 17.57 10.01 8.01
N GLN A 309 16.89 9.88 9.16
CA GLN A 309 17.37 10.43 10.43
C GLN A 309 18.70 9.80 10.86
N PHE A 310 18.76 8.48 10.82
CA PHE A 310 19.96 7.73 11.20
C PHE A 310 21.19 8.09 10.35
N LEU A 311 20.99 8.39 9.07
CA LEU A 311 22.06 8.80 8.14
C LEU A 311 22.41 10.29 8.22
N ALA A 312 21.43 11.20 8.30
CA ALA A 312 21.67 12.65 8.30
C ALA A 312 22.54 13.13 9.46
N GLU A 313 22.34 12.57 10.65
CA GLU A 313 23.09 12.91 11.85
C GLU A 313 24.56 12.43 11.83
N SER A 314 24.91 11.52 10.91
CA SER A 314 26.30 11.07 10.75
C SER A 314 27.14 12.05 9.92
N SER A 315 26.53 12.70 8.92
CA SER A 315 27.19 13.69 8.06
C SER A 315 27.41 15.05 8.76
N GLN A 316 26.61 15.39 9.79
CA GLN A 316 26.80 16.61 10.56
C GLN A 316 28.00 16.52 11.54
N LYS A 317 28.25 15.35 12.13
CA LYS A 317 29.39 15.13 13.04
C LYS A 317 30.73 15.03 12.30
N GLU A 318 30.76 14.45 11.09
CA GLU A 318 31.97 14.45 10.25
C GLU A 318 32.40 15.86 9.84
N LYS A 319 31.43 16.75 9.54
CA LYS A 319 31.71 18.16 9.25
C LYS A 319 32.22 18.92 10.48
N GLN A 320 31.67 18.68 11.67
CA GLN A 320 32.15 19.33 12.90
C GLN A 320 33.57 18.90 13.27
N ASN A 321 33.89 17.60 13.16
CA ASN A 321 35.24 17.10 13.45
C ASN A 321 36.30 17.60 12.45
N SER A 322 35.95 17.75 11.16
CA SER A 322 36.86 18.32 10.15
C SER A 322 37.16 19.81 10.36
N VAL A 323 36.25 20.56 10.99
CA VAL A 323 36.44 21.99 11.28
C VAL A 323 37.31 22.19 12.51
N SER A 324 37.18 21.36 13.55
CA SER A 324 38.02 21.41 14.76
C SER A 324 39.49 21.00 14.53
N ASP A 325 39.76 20.07 13.62
CA ASP A 325 41.15 19.72 13.26
C ASP A 325 41.83 20.84 12.44
N SER A 326 41.05 21.56 11.61
CA SER A 326 41.59 22.68 10.81
C SER A 326 41.91 23.94 11.63
N SER A 327 41.27 24.13 12.79
CA SER A 327 41.56 25.26 13.69
C SER A 327 42.80 25.02 14.55
N LEU A 328 43.03 23.78 15.00
CA LEU A 328 44.24 23.39 15.73
C LEU A 328 45.52 23.52 14.89
N ASP A 329 45.42 23.30 13.57
CA ASP A 329 46.56 23.41 12.66
C ASP A 329 46.89 24.88 12.29
N ARG A 330 45.90 25.78 12.31
CA ARG A 330 46.12 27.23 12.18
C ARG A 330 46.77 27.83 13.42
N ASP A 331 46.37 27.41 14.62
CA ASP A 331 46.99 27.90 15.86
C ASP A 331 48.44 27.41 16.03
N LYS A 332 48.74 26.16 15.64
CA LYS A 332 50.12 25.65 15.65
C LYS A 332 51.01 26.38 14.64
N ARG A 333 50.53 26.68 13.43
CA ARG A 333 51.27 27.49 12.45
C ARG A 333 51.52 28.92 12.95
N SER A 334 50.56 29.50 13.66
CA SER A 334 50.67 30.84 14.23
C SER A 334 51.70 30.89 15.38
N GLN A 335 51.76 29.85 16.22
CA GLN A 335 52.77 29.74 17.29
C GLN A 335 54.19 29.46 16.76
N ILE A 336 54.35 28.74 15.65
CA ILE A 336 55.66 28.50 15.02
C ILE A 336 56.21 29.80 14.40
N LEU A 337 55.36 30.64 13.80
CA LEU A 337 55.76 31.92 13.21
C LEU A 337 56.19 32.98 14.25
N VAL A 338 55.65 32.91 15.48
CA VAL A 338 56.05 33.81 16.58
C VAL A 338 57.41 33.41 17.18
N ARG A 339 57.76 32.12 17.18
CA ARG A 339 59.06 31.63 17.67
C ARG A 339 60.22 31.85 16.70
N ALA A 340 59.97 32.15 15.43
CA ALA A 340 61.01 32.44 14.43
C ALA A 340 61.38 33.94 14.35
N LYS A 341 60.79 34.79 15.18
CA LYS A 341 61.00 36.26 15.22
C LYS A 341 61.64 36.77 16.52
N LEU A 342 62.07 35.87 17.40
CA LEU A 342 62.93 36.13 18.56
C LEU A 342 64.24 35.38 18.32
#